data_AF-A0A2V5TXA4-F1
#
_entry.id   AF-A0A2V5TXA4-F1
#
_cell.length_a   1.000
_cell.length_b   1.000
_cell.length_c   1.000
_cell.angle_alpha   90.00
_cell.angle_beta   90.00
_cell.angle_gamma   90.00
#
_symmetry.space_group_name_H-M   'P 1'
#
loop_
_entity.id
_entity.type
_entity.pdbx_description
1 polymer ?
#
loop_
_entity_poly.entity_id
_entity_poly.type
_entity_poly.pdbx_seq_one_letter_code
_entity_poly.pdbx_strand_id
1 'polypeptide(L)'
;MSRCDLHIHSRYSARSEEWLFRRLDFPDSYSDPKQLHEQLLKRGMDYVTITDHDAIAGCLKIAHLPRTFISEQVTTYFPNDPCKLHILVWGISEEQHREIEGVRDNIFELQRYLQAAQIAHAVAHPLYSVNGKLEAKHLEQLILLFKHFEGINGLRDALLSDLAQTLFKNLTPEKIDELANRHNLAPTHAEPWKKIFVGGSDDHGGQFAASAFTETPAARSAEKFLEFIRNGDCNARGYGGTPLILSHGFYNTVACFIQDRFHEKLGPGAALVEKMFSRFMEGRAPTEFSLKEKTEFIVQGVLSGKIFEFAKPVNVSLWKELSGYFARPEVKARLTAQLNNVSEPERRTFLMANMVAEQLAFRFFNRFVQQISSGNIVESMQALSAILPILVILTPYIYGFHSQAPSRKWLRTIFKELTGSVPIALQNRKRAWFTDTLEDVNGVATTIRKMTAAGAAEGKELIVVTSRGNLEMSDIPIKNFPPIGEFELPEYELQKLSFPPVLQMLDYIQREKFTEIIISTPGPVGLTALLAAKMLNLQTSGIYHTDFPQYIRILTEDSFLESMAWRYMHW
;
A
#
# COMPACT_ATOMS: atom_id res chain seq x y z
N MET A 1 31.07 2.24 -9.26
CA MET A 1 29.90 1.33 -9.29
C MET A 1 29.02 1.75 -10.44
N SER A 2 28.21 0.83 -10.97
CA SER A 2 27.17 1.16 -11.95
C SER A 2 25.80 0.78 -11.40
N ARG A 3 24.77 1.57 -11.72
CA ARG A 3 23.41 1.43 -11.15
C ARG A 3 22.34 1.30 -12.23
N CYS A 4 21.34 0.46 -11.99
CA CYS A 4 20.16 0.38 -12.83
C CYS A 4 18.95 -0.04 -11.98
N ASP A 5 17.81 0.63 -12.20
CA ASP A 5 16.52 0.14 -11.76
C ASP A 5 16.06 -0.96 -12.71
N LEU A 6 16.08 -2.22 -12.25
CA LEU A 6 15.86 -3.40 -13.08
C LEU A 6 14.38 -3.83 -13.15
N HIS A 7 13.47 -3.11 -12.51
CA HIS A 7 12.05 -3.43 -12.52
C HIS A 7 11.25 -2.14 -12.47
N ILE A 8 10.68 -1.71 -13.60
CA ILE A 8 9.93 -0.46 -13.70
C ILE A 8 8.99 -0.49 -14.91
N HIS A 9 7.82 0.12 -14.77
CA HIS A 9 6.74 0.02 -15.75
C HIS A 9 6.38 1.36 -16.38
N SER A 10 6.08 1.31 -17.68
CA SER A 10 5.56 2.42 -18.45
C SER A 10 4.11 2.17 -18.85
N ARG A 11 3.51 3.15 -19.52
CA ARG A 11 2.17 3.03 -20.11
C ARG A 11 1.99 1.92 -21.15
N TYR A 12 3.05 1.18 -21.47
CA TYR A 12 3.00 0.02 -22.37
C TYR A 12 2.85 -1.31 -21.62
N SER A 13 2.92 -1.32 -20.29
CA SER A 13 2.35 -2.43 -19.50
C SER A 13 0.85 -2.54 -19.80
N ALA A 14 0.38 -3.75 -20.09
CA ALA A 14 -1.03 -4.03 -20.37
C ALA A 14 -1.95 -3.68 -19.19
N ARG A 15 -3.28 -3.81 -19.39
CA ARG A 15 -4.31 -3.50 -18.39
C ARG A 15 -4.02 -4.16 -17.02
N SER A 16 -4.30 -3.42 -15.95
CA SER A 16 -4.13 -3.86 -14.56
C SER A 16 -4.65 -5.27 -14.30
N GLU A 17 -3.94 -6.07 -13.51
CA GLU A 17 -4.34 -7.45 -13.21
C GLU A 17 -5.66 -7.53 -12.40
N GLU A 18 -5.99 -6.44 -11.71
CA GLU A 18 -7.20 -6.28 -10.92
C GLU A 18 -8.44 -6.22 -11.82
N TRP A 19 -9.38 -7.13 -11.56
CA TRP A 19 -10.61 -7.26 -12.37
C TRP A 19 -11.42 -5.96 -12.45
N LEU A 20 -11.51 -5.20 -11.36
CA LEU A 20 -12.29 -3.96 -11.31
C LEU A 20 -11.72 -2.88 -12.24
N PHE A 21 -10.39 -2.77 -12.30
CA PHE A 21 -9.69 -1.79 -13.14
C PHE A 21 -9.76 -2.17 -14.63
N ARG A 22 -9.71 -3.49 -14.94
CA ARG A 22 -9.95 -3.97 -16.32
C ARG A 22 -11.30 -3.57 -16.87
N ARG A 23 -12.35 -3.61 -16.06
CA ARG A 23 -13.72 -3.25 -16.49
C ARG A 23 -13.85 -1.76 -16.85
N LEU A 24 -13.04 -0.90 -16.25
CA LEU A 24 -13.04 0.54 -16.49
C LEU A 24 -12.02 0.98 -17.56
N ASP A 25 -11.30 0.02 -18.16
CA ASP A 25 -10.19 0.28 -19.08
C ASP A 25 -9.13 1.21 -18.45
N PHE A 26 -8.92 1.04 -17.15
CA PHE A 26 -7.92 1.76 -16.38
C PHE A 26 -6.55 1.13 -16.62
N PRO A 27 -5.54 1.89 -17.09
CA PRO A 27 -4.23 1.34 -17.38
C PRO A 27 -3.43 1.11 -16.09
N ASP A 28 -2.43 0.25 -16.19
CA ASP A 28 -1.59 -0.14 -15.07
C ASP A 28 -0.54 0.93 -14.75
N SER A 29 -0.09 1.68 -15.77
CA SER A 29 0.82 2.81 -15.66
C SER A 29 0.46 3.90 -16.67
N TYR A 30 0.72 5.16 -16.33
CA TYR A 30 0.67 6.31 -17.26
C TYR A 30 2.06 6.85 -17.60
N SER A 31 3.10 6.22 -17.05
CA SER A 31 4.46 6.76 -17.10
C SER A 31 4.99 6.76 -18.54
N ASP A 32 5.46 7.92 -19.00
CA ASP A 32 6.06 8.05 -20.32
C ASP A 32 7.50 7.50 -20.33
N PRO A 33 7.86 6.60 -21.27
CA PRO A 33 9.22 6.05 -21.35
C PRO A 33 10.35 7.09 -21.38
N LYS A 34 10.17 8.21 -22.09
CA LYS A 34 11.22 9.24 -22.18
C LYS A 34 11.37 10.01 -20.87
N GLN A 35 10.25 10.36 -20.23
CA GLN A 35 10.28 10.97 -18.91
C GLN A 35 10.91 10.05 -17.86
N LEU A 36 10.59 8.75 -17.88
CA LEU A 36 11.22 7.75 -17.01
C LEU A 36 12.74 7.70 -17.23
N HIS A 37 13.19 7.65 -18.49
CA HIS A 37 14.62 7.67 -18.81
C HIS A 37 15.34 8.88 -18.22
N GLU A 38 14.81 10.08 -18.44
CA GLU A 38 15.37 11.31 -17.87
C GLU A 38 15.37 11.31 -16.33
N GLN A 39 14.30 10.82 -15.72
CA GLN A 39 14.15 10.77 -14.26
C GLN A 39 15.14 9.78 -13.64
N LEU A 40 15.31 8.59 -14.22
CA LEU A 40 16.24 7.58 -13.74
C LEU A 40 17.68 8.09 -13.78
N LEU A 41 18.08 8.77 -14.87
CA LEU A 41 19.39 9.42 -14.96
C LEU A 41 19.55 10.53 -13.90
N LYS A 42 18.53 11.38 -13.72
CA LYS A 42 18.52 12.42 -12.67
C LYS A 42 18.62 11.82 -11.26
N ARG A 43 18.10 10.61 -11.05
CA ARG A 43 18.18 9.85 -9.79
C ARG A 43 19.46 9.03 -9.66
N GLY A 44 20.42 9.21 -10.57
CA GLY A 44 21.75 8.64 -10.47
C GLY A 44 21.85 7.19 -10.94
N MET A 45 20.90 6.72 -11.77
CA MET A 45 21.07 5.47 -12.51
C MET A 45 22.05 5.68 -13.67
N ASP A 46 22.97 4.74 -13.86
CA ASP A 46 23.93 4.77 -14.97
C ASP A 46 23.32 4.15 -16.24
N TYR A 47 22.48 3.13 -16.07
CA TYR A 47 21.77 2.46 -17.16
C TYR A 47 20.26 2.53 -16.93
N VAL A 48 19.51 2.50 -18.03
CA VAL A 48 18.06 2.59 -18.03
C VAL A 48 17.46 1.40 -18.78
N THR A 49 16.40 0.84 -18.22
CA THR A 49 15.52 -0.11 -18.89
C THR A 49 14.08 0.09 -18.42
N ILE A 50 13.14 -0.55 -19.11
CA ILE A 50 11.72 -0.64 -18.75
C ILE A 50 11.32 -2.10 -18.88
N THR A 51 10.58 -2.63 -17.92
CA THR A 51 10.17 -4.04 -17.86
C THR A 51 8.65 -4.15 -17.99
N ASP A 52 8.07 -3.59 -19.05
CA ASP A 52 6.62 -3.68 -19.26
C ASP A 52 6.15 -5.15 -19.32
N HIS A 53 4.90 -5.39 -18.90
CA HIS A 53 4.32 -6.73 -18.88
C HIS A 53 4.18 -7.34 -20.27
N ASP A 54 4.90 -8.43 -20.54
CA ASP A 54 4.89 -9.18 -21.80
C ASP A 54 5.07 -8.30 -23.04
N ALA A 55 5.79 -7.18 -22.91
CA ALA A 55 5.92 -6.18 -23.96
C ALA A 55 7.27 -5.44 -23.89
N ILE A 56 7.80 -5.10 -25.07
CA ILE A 56 9.02 -4.30 -25.23
C ILE A 56 8.77 -2.89 -25.80
N ALA A 57 7.51 -2.54 -26.07
CA ALA A 57 7.17 -1.30 -26.78
C ALA A 57 7.64 -0.03 -26.05
N GLY A 58 7.61 -0.01 -24.70
CA GLY A 58 8.17 1.07 -23.90
C GLY A 58 9.68 1.22 -24.09
N CYS A 59 10.42 0.11 -24.03
CA CYS A 59 11.85 0.07 -24.33
C CYS A 59 12.17 0.57 -25.74
N LEU A 60 11.42 0.16 -26.76
CA LEU A 60 11.65 0.59 -28.15
C LEU A 60 11.50 2.11 -28.33
N LYS A 61 10.68 2.79 -27.50
CA LYS A 61 10.59 4.26 -27.53
C LYS A 61 11.85 4.97 -27.06
N ILE A 62 12.71 4.30 -26.28
CA ILE A 62 13.93 4.86 -25.71
C ILE A 62 15.21 4.14 -26.15
N ALA A 63 15.12 3.09 -26.97
CA ALA A 63 16.27 2.29 -27.41
C ALA A 63 17.37 3.09 -28.13
N HIS A 64 17.02 4.22 -28.75
CA HIS A 64 17.97 5.13 -29.40
C HIS A 64 18.71 6.05 -28.42
N LEU A 65 18.27 6.12 -27.16
CA LEU A 65 18.89 6.94 -26.11
C LEU A 65 20.07 6.21 -25.48
N PRO A 66 21.12 6.94 -25.05
CA PRO A 66 22.33 6.32 -24.52
C PRO A 66 22.04 5.51 -23.24
N ARG A 67 22.85 4.47 -23.04
CA ARG A 67 22.85 3.61 -21.83
C ARG A 67 21.50 2.92 -21.56
N THR A 68 20.76 2.65 -22.63
CA THR A 68 19.48 1.94 -22.60
C THR A 68 19.67 0.52 -23.11
N PHE A 69 18.92 -0.44 -22.57
CA PHE A 69 18.78 -1.79 -23.13
C PHE A 69 17.31 -2.23 -23.06
N ILE A 70 16.94 -3.23 -23.85
CA ILE A 70 15.56 -3.74 -23.93
C ILE A 70 15.35 -4.82 -22.86
N SER A 71 14.21 -4.75 -22.18
CA SER A 71 13.78 -5.69 -21.15
C SER A 71 12.27 -5.85 -21.18
N GLU A 72 11.77 -6.85 -20.46
CA GLU A 72 10.35 -7.04 -20.18
C GLU A 72 10.15 -7.84 -18.88
N GLN A 73 8.94 -7.80 -18.34
CA GLN A 73 8.50 -8.72 -17.30
C GLN A 73 7.61 -9.78 -17.93
N VAL A 74 8.11 -11.01 -18.00
CA VAL A 74 7.44 -12.14 -18.64
C VAL A 74 6.51 -12.82 -17.65
N THR A 75 5.24 -12.93 -18.03
CA THR A 75 4.26 -13.76 -17.34
C THR A 75 4.40 -15.21 -17.78
N THR A 76 4.52 -16.12 -16.81
CA THR A 76 4.71 -17.56 -17.04
C THR A 76 3.93 -18.40 -16.04
N TYR A 77 3.78 -19.70 -16.35
CA TYR A 77 3.06 -20.68 -15.54
C TYR A 77 3.85 -21.97 -15.40
N PHE A 78 3.53 -22.75 -14.36
CA PHE A 78 3.89 -24.17 -14.38
C PHE A 78 2.90 -24.93 -15.28
N PRO A 79 3.33 -25.99 -16.00
CA PRO A 79 2.44 -26.78 -16.84
C PRO A 79 1.23 -27.31 -16.07
N ASN A 80 0.03 -27.09 -16.62
CA ASN A 80 -1.25 -27.46 -16.00
C ASN A 80 -1.51 -26.85 -14.61
N ASP A 81 -0.75 -25.82 -14.20
CA ASP A 81 -0.97 -25.09 -12.97
C ASP A 81 -1.33 -23.63 -13.29
N PRO A 82 -2.49 -23.12 -12.83
CA PRO A 82 -2.90 -21.76 -13.10
C PRO A 82 -2.19 -20.72 -12.23
N CYS A 83 -1.20 -21.08 -11.40
CA CYS A 83 -0.38 -20.13 -10.65
C CYS A 83 0.41 -19.24 -11.61
N LYS A 84 0.13 -17.94 -11.54
CA LYS A 84 0.82 -16.93 -12.34
C LYS A 84 2.13 -16.53 -11.68
N LEU A 85 3.20 -16.49 -12.45
CA LEU A 85 4.55 -16.10 -12.02
C LEU A 85 5.12 -15.04 -12.96
N HIS A 86 6.03 -14.23 -12.46
CA HIS A 86 6.67 -13.17 -13.23
C HIS A 86 8.18 -13.35 -13.23
N ILE A 87 8.79 -13.31 -14.42
CA ILE A 87 10.23 -13.41 -14.63
C ILE A 87 10.70 -12.12 -15.30
N LEU A 88 11.62 -11.40 -14.66
CA LEU A 88 12.30 -10.25 -15.25
C LEU A 88 13.35 -10.77 -16.22
N VAL A 89 13.39 -10.22 -17.44
CA VAL A 89 14.41 -10.52 -18.45
C VAL A 89 15.04 -9.24 -18.99
N TRP A 90 16.34 -9.24 -19.19
CA TRP A 90 17.08 -8.02 -19.51
C TRP A 90 18.12 -8.20 -20.62
N GLY A 91 18.25 -7.15 -21.44
CA GLY A 91 19.20 -7.09 -22.55
C GLY A 91 18.80 -7.99 -23.72
N ILE A 92 17.50 -8.08 -24.01
CA ILE A 92 16.97 -8.95 -25.06
C ILE A 92 16.90 -8.20 -26.40
N SER A 93 16.90 -8.93 -27.51
CA SER A 93 16.54 -8.40 -28.83
C SER A 93 15.03 -8.54 -29.11
N GLU A 94 14.53 -7.85 -30.14
CA GLU A 94 13.15 -8.06 -30.62
C GLU A 94 12.89 -9.50 -31.09
N GLU A 95 13.91 -10.19 -31.58
CA GLU A 95 13.82 -11.61 -31.94
C GLU A 95 13.69 -12.49 -30.71
N GLN A 96 14.52 -12.24 -29.69
CA GLN A 96 14.45 -12.97 -28.43
C GLN A 96 13.11 -12.75 -27.71
N HIS A 97 12.53 -11.54 -27.78
CA HIS A 97 11.18 -11.29 -27.29
C HIS A 97 10.13 -12.21 -27.96
N ARG A 98 10.17 -12.35 -29.30
CA ARG A 98 9.26 -13.27 -30.02
C ARG A 98 9.48 -14.74 -29.65
N GLU A 99 10.73 -15.13 -29.44
CA GLU A 99 11.05 -16.50 -28.99
C GLU A 99 10.55 -16.75 -27.56
N ILE A 100 10.72 -15.78 -26.66
CA ILE A 100 10.17 -15.81 -25.29
C ILE A 100 8.65 -15.94 -25.33
N GLU A 101 7.96 -15.16 -26.17
CA GLU A 101 6.51 -15.24 -26.34
C GLU A 101 6.05 -16.66 -26.71
N GLY A 102 6.83 -17.35 -27.54
CA GLY A 102 6.53 -18.73 -27.94
C GLY A 102 6.70 -19.79 -26.85
N VAL A 103 7.45 -19.52 -25.78
CA VAL A 103 7.77 -20.50 -24.72
C VAL A 103 7.29 -20.11 -23.32
N ARG A 104 6.81 -18.88 -23.12
CA ARG A 104 6.48 -18.33 -21.79
C ARG A 104 5.33 -19.03 -21.07
N ASP A 105 4.47 -19.76 -21.76
CA ASP A 105 3.37 -20.48 -21.10
C ASP A 105 3.85 -21.70 -20.28
N ASN A 106 5.13 -22.07 -20.40
CA ASN A 106 5.77 -23.13 -19.63
C ASN A 106 7.10 -22.65 -19.04
N ILE A 107 7.15 -22.46 -17.73
CA ILE A 107 8.35 -21.96 -17.04
C ILE A 107 9.60 -22.84 -17.23
N PHE A 108 9.43 -24.15 -17.47
CA PHE A 108 10.56 -25.04 -17.73
C PHE A 108 11.15 -24.81 -19.12
N GLU A 109 10.31 -24.53 -20.12
CA GLU A 109 10.77 -24.19 -21.48
C GLU A 109 11.36 -22.79 -21.52
N LEU A 110 10.70 -21.83 -20.88
CA LEU A 110 11.21 -20.47 -20.70
C LEU A 110 12.58 -20.48 -20.03
N GLN A 111 12.74 -21.16 -18.88
CA GLN A 111 14.02 -21.21 -18.17
C GLN A 111 15.12 -21.83 -19.04
N ARG A 112 14.84 -22.92 -19.76
CA ARG A 112 15.80 -23.56 -20.66
C ARG A 112 16.25 -22.62 -21.77
N TYR A 113 15.31 -21.89 -22.38
CA TYR A 113 15.60 -20.90 -23.40
C TYR A 113 16.47 -19.76 -22.85
N LEU A 114 16.07 -19.15 -21.73
CA LEU A 114 16.80 -18.04 -21.10
C LEU A 114 18.26 -18.44 -20.77
N GLN A 115 18.46 -19.67 -20.31
CA GLN A 115 19.79 -20.20 -20.02
C GLN A 115 20.61 -20.44 -21.30
N ALA A 116 20.02 -21.08 -22.32
CA ALA A 116 20.70 -21.35 -23.58
C ALA A 116 21.10 -20.05 -24.31
N ALA A 117 20.23 -19.05 -24.30
CA ALA A 117 20.44 -17.74 -24.90
C ALA A 117 21.30 -16.80 -24.03
N GLN A 118 21.75 -17.23 -22.84
CA GLN A 118 22.54 -16.43 -21.90
C GLN A 118 21.89 -15.07 -21.56
N ILE A 119 20.56 -15.06 -21.44
CA ILE A 119 19.77 -13.87 -21.11
C ILE A 119 19.88 -13.61 -19.60
N ALA A 120 20.11 -12.36 -19.20
CA ALA A 120 20.07 -11.99 -17.78
C ALA A 120 18.61 -11.99 -17.30
N HIS A 121 18.32 -12.66 -16.19
CA HIS A 121 16.95 -12.81 -15.72
C HIS A 121 16.86 -13.06 -14.22
N ALA A 122 15.71 -12.77 -13.60
CA ALA A 122 15.40 -13.09 -12.21
C ALA A 122 13.91 -13.34 -11.99
N VAL A 123 13.57 -14.08 -10.93
CA VAL A 123 12.19 -14.19 -10.45
C VAL A 123 11.78 -12.86 -9.81
N ALA A 124 10.70 -12.23 -10.30
CA ALA A 124 10.15 -11.01 -9.74
C ALA A 124 9.40 -11.30 -8.43
N HIS A 125 9.47 -10.36 -7.47
CA HIS A 125 8.72 -10.34 -6.20
C HIS A 125 8.31 -11.73 -5.67
N PRO A 126 9.27 -12.61 -5.34
CA PRO A 126 9.03 -14.06 -5.23
C PRO A 126 8.03 -14.47 -4.14
N LEU A 127 7.78 -13.61 -3.13
CA LEU A 127 6.77 -13.86 -2.10
C LEU A 127 5.47 -13.05 -2.30
N TYR A 128 5.22 -12.56 -3.50
CA TYR A 128 3.96 -11.93 -3.89
C TYR A 128 3.10 -12.91 -4.71
N SER A 129 1.89 -13.19 -4.22
CA SER A 129 0.97 -14.13 -4.87
C SER A 129 0.11 -13.41 -5.90
N VAL A 130 0.62 -13.28 -7.13
CA VAL A 130 0.05 -12.51 -8.23
C VAL A 130 -1.45 -12.73 -8.42
N ASN A 131 -1.90 -13.98 -8.43
CA ASN A 131 -3.31 -14.35 -8.57
C ASN A 131 -3.85 -15.18 -7.40
N GLY A 132 -3.19 -15.12 -6.25
CA GLY A 132 -3.62 -15.83 -5.03
C GLY A 132 -3.34 -17.34 -5.01
N LYS A 133 -2.59 -17.88 -5.98
CA LYS A 133 -2.33 -19.33 -6.13
C LYS A 133 -0.89 -19.76 -5.83
N LEU A 134 -0.03 -18.84 -5.39
CA LEU A 134 1.35 -19.17 -5.03
C LEU A 134 1.37 -20.08 -3.78
N GLU A 135 2.13 -21.18 -3.86
CA GLU A 135 2.22 -22.24 -2.85
C GLU A 135 3.70 -22.58 -2.62
N ALA A 136 4.03 -23.33 -1.56
CA ALA A 136 5.42 -23.65 -1.25
C ALA A 136 6.09 -24.46 -2.38
N LYS A 137 5.38 -25.41 -2.98
CA LYS A 137 5.86 -26.20 -4.11
C LYS A 137 6.38 -25.34 -5.28
N HIS A 138 5.71 -24.21 -5.55
CA HIS A 138 6.10 -23.29 -6.61
C HIS A 138 7.45 -22.64 -6.29
N LEU A 139 7.62 -22.17 -5.05
CA LEU A 139 8.88 -21.60 -4.57
C LEU A 139 10.01 -22.63 -4.56
N GLU A 140 9.73 -23.85 -4.14
CA GLU A 140 10.70 -24.96 -4.15
C GLU A 140 11.23 -25.24 -5.57
N GLN A 141 10.34 -25.30 -6.56
CA GLN A 141 10.74 -25.48 -7.95
C GLN A 141 11.48 -24.25 -8.50
N LEU A 142 11.06 -23.03 -8.16
CA LEU A 142 11.76 -21.80 -8.55
C LEU A 142 13.20 -21.76 -7.98
N ILE A 143 13.41 -22.26 -6.76
CA ILE A 143 14.75 -22.40 -6.16
C ILE A 143 15.63 -23.32 -7.01
N LEU A 144 15.09 -24.38 -7.59
CA LEU A 144 15.88 -25.28 -8.45
C LEU A 144 16.15 -24.65 -9.83
N LEU A 145 15.18 -23.91 -10.37
CA LEU A 145 15.20 -23.35 -11.72
C LEU A 145 16.01 -22.06 -11.87
N PHE A 146 16.05 -21.21 -10.84
CA PHE A 146 16.58 -19.84 -10.96
C PHE A 146 17.66 -19.55 -9.92
N LYS A 147 18.69 -18.83 -10.37
CA LYS A 147 19.80 -18.33 -9.54
C LYS A 147 19.50 -16.95 -8.93
N HIS A 148 18.78 -16.10 -9.68
CA HIS A 148 18.53 -14.71 -9.33
C HIS A 148 17.08 -14.50 -8.91
N PHE A 149 16.90 -13.71 -7.85
CA PHE A 149 15.60 -13.33 -7.32
C PHE A 149 15.59 -11.84 -7.06
N GLU A 150 14.44 -11.21 -7.25
CA GLU A 150 14.22 -9.86 -6.74
C GLU A 150 14.20 -9.90 -5.21
N GLY A 151 15.25 -9.36 -4.60
CA GLY A 151 15.43 -9.31 -3.16
C GLY A 151 14.94 -8.00 -2.53
N ILE A 152 14.77 -6.94 -3.32
CA ILE A 152 14.17 -5.67 -2.91
C ILE A 152 13.24 -5.20 -4.02
N ASN A 153 11.95 -5.12 -3.72
CA ASN A 153 10.94 -4.56 -4.61
C ASN A 153 10.42 -3.24 -4.01
N GLY A 154 10.55 -2.14 -4.76
CA GLY A 154 10.24 -0.79 -4.28
C GLY A 154 8.74 -0.47 -4.16
N LEU A 155 7.87 -1.28 -4.74
CA LEU A 155 6.42 -1.12 -4.67
C LEU A 155 5.80 -1.97 -3.55
N ARG A 156 6.31 -3.19 -3.34
CA ARG A 156 5.75 -4.18 -2.41
C ARG A 156 6.22 -3.97 -0.97
N ASP A 157 5.36 -4.31 0.01
CA ASP A 157 5.69 -4.18 1.43
C ASP A 157 7.04 -4.81 1.77
N ALA A 158 7.88 -4.05 2.48
CA ALA A 158 9.25 -4.44 2.81
C ALA A 158 9.36 -5.79 3.52
N LEU A 159 8.31 -6.24 4.25
CA LEU A 159 8.28 -7.56 4.87
C LEU A 159 8.48 -8.69 3.84
N LEU A 160 7.94 -8.56 2.63
CA LEU A 160 8.11 -9.58 1.59
C LEU A 160 9.55 -9.68 1.12
N SER A 161 10.21 -8.53 0.94
CA SER A 161 11.63 -8.46 0.59
C SER A 161 12.52 -9.05 1.69
N ASP A 162 12.28 -8.66 2.95
CA ASP A 162 13.02 -9.15 4.12
C ASP A 162 12.89 -10.68 4.27
N LEU A 163 11.67 -11.21 4.09
CA LEU A 163 11.40 -12.64 4.16
C LEU A 163 12.02 -13.38 2.98
N ALA A 164 11.92 -12.87 1.75
CA ALA A 164 12.53 -13.50 0.58
C ALA A 164 14.04 -13.65 0.78
N GLN A 165 14.72 -12.57 1.19
CA GLN A 165 16.15 -12.63 1.50
C GLN A 165 16.46 -13.60 2.63
N THR A 166 15.64 -13.62 3.70
CA THR A 166 15.82 -14.56 4.82
C THR A 166 15.68 -16.01 4.36
N LEU A 167 14.69 -16.32 3.53
CA LEU A 167 14.45 -17.66 3.01
C LEU A 167 15.63 -18.13 2.15
N PHE A 168 16.01 -17.33 1.16
CA PHE A 168 16.99 -17.73 0.15
C PHE A 168 18.44 -17.71 0.67
N LYS A 169 18.78 -16.87 1.66
CA LYS A 169 20.13 -16.86 2.28
C LYS A 169 20.38 -18.08 3.19
N ASN A 170 19.32 -18.74 3.67
CA ASN A 170 19.42 -19.89 4.57
C ASN A 170 19.30 -21.25 3.87
N LEU A 171 19.34 -21.28 2.52
CA LEU A 171 19.38 -22.53 1.78
C LEU A 171 20.73 -23.24 1.99
N THR A 172 20.68 -24.58 2.03
CA THR A 172 21.87 -25.44 2.16
C THR A 172 21.92 -26.44 0.99
N PRO A 173 23.08 -27.03 0.68
CA PRO A 173 23.20 -28.09 -0.31
C PRO A 173 22.22 -29.25 -0.05
N GLU A 174 22.08 -29.68 1.20
CA GLU A 174 21.19 -30.78 1.60
C GLU A 174 19.73 -30.43 1.33
N LYS A 175 19.35 -29.16 1.55
CA LYS A 175 18.01 -28.71 1.22
C LYS A 175 17.75 -28.73 -0.28
N ILE A 176 18.73 -28.34 -1.10
CA ILE A 176 18.59 -28.45 -2.56
C ILE A 176 18.40 -29.91 -2.97
N ASP A 177 19.18 -30.84 -2.42
CA ASP A 177 19.05 -32.27 -2.75
C ASP A 177 17.67 -32.81 -2.34
N GLU A 178 17.16 -32.41 -1.18
CA GLU A 178 15.79 -32.73 -0.74
C GLU A 178 14.74 -32.22 -1.74
N LEU A 179 14.85 -30.96 -2.17
CA LEU A 179 13.92 -30.36 -3.13
C LEU A 179 14.01 -31.02 -4.50
N ALA A 180 15.23 -31.27 -4.99
CA ALA A 180 15.47 -31.89 -6.28
C ALA A 180 14.87 -33.30 -6.36
N ASN A 181 15.03 -34.09 -5.29
CA ASN A 181 14.42 -35.41 -5.17
C ASN A 181 12.90 -35.32 -5.08
N ARG A 182 12.35 -34.41 -4.26
CA ARG A 182 10.89 -34.24 -4.10
C ARG A 182 10.19 -33.91 -5.42
N HIS A 183 10.79 -33.01 -6.20
CA HIS A 183 10.19 -32.50 -7.44
C HIS A 183 10.65 -33.27 -8.68
N ASN A 184 11.53 -34.27 -8.52
CA ASN A 184 12.21 -34.96 -9.62
C ASN A 184 12.79 -33.96 -10.65
N LEU A 185 13.47 -32.94 -10.13
CA LEU A 185 13.93 -31.79 -10.91
C LEU A 185 15.36 -31.44 -10.51
N ALA A 186 16.30 -31.60 -11.43
CA ALA A 186 17.69 -31.20 -11.19
C ALA A 186 17.82 -29.67 -11.16
N PRO A 187 18.67 -29.11 -10.29
CA PRO A 187 18.97 -27.68 -10.32
C PRO A 187 19.66 -27.29 -11.64
N THR A 188 19.37 -26.09 -12.12
CA THR A 188 19.81 -25.63 -13.46
C THR A 188 21.15 -24.91 -13.46
N HIS A 189 21.71 -24.65 -12.28
CA HIS A 189 22.89 -23.82 -12.07
C HIS A 189 23.78 -24.39 -10.96
N ALA A 190 25.07 -24.05 -11.00
CA ALA A 190 26.02 -24.42 -9.97
C ALA A 190 25.72 -23.69 -8.65
N GLU A 191 26.09 -24.35 -7.54
CA GLU A 191 25.87 -23.87 -6.18
C GLU A 191 24.42 -23.35 -5.94
N PRO A 192 23.39 -24.15 -6.24
CA PRO A 192 21.99 -23.70 -6.26
C PRO A 192 21.45 -23.21 -4.91
N TRP A 193 22.14 -23.47 -3.80
CA TRP A 193 21.82 -22.90 -2.50
C TRP A 193 22.29 -21.43 -2.34
N LYS A 194 23.20 -20.95 -3.20
CA LYS A 194 23.68 -19.56 -3.20
C LYS A 194 22.88 -18.70 -4.17
N LYS A 195 21.87 -18.00 -3.65
CA LYS A 195 21.02 -17.11 -4.46
C LYS A 195 21.60 -15.70 -4.57
N ILE A 196 21.33 -15.06 -5.69
CA ILE A 196 21.73 -13.68 -5.97
C ILE A 196 20.49 -12.78 -5.94
N PHE A 197 20.65 -11.59 -5.38
CA PHE A 197 19.56 -10.62 -5.24
C PHE A 197 19.74 -9.41 -6.15
N VAL A 198 18.71 -9.13 -6.93
CA VAL A 198 18.53 -7.86 -7.65
C VAL A 198 17.49 -7.00 -6.95
N GLY A 199 17.45 -5.71 -7.28
CA GLY A 199 16.40 -4.80 -6.85
C GLY A 199 15.89 -3.93 -7.99
N GLY A 200 14.62 -3.56 -7.89
CA GLY A 200 13.97 -2.62 -8.78
C GLY A 200 12.74 -1.99 -8.12
N SER A 201 12.35 -0.82 -8.61
CA SER A 201 11.30 -0.01 -7.98
C SER A 201 9.90 -0.61 -8.12
N ASP A 202 9.67 -1.40 -9.17
CA ASP A 202 8.36 -1.88 -9.60
C ASP A 202 7.38 -0.68 -9.75
N ASP A 203 7.91 0.50 -10.10
CA ASP A 203 7.14 1.74 -10.14
C ASP A 203 6.26 1.76 -11.39
N HIS A 204 4.98 2.00 -11.15
CA HIS A 204 3.95 2.16 -12.18
C HIS A 204 3.50 3.62 -12.29
N GLY A 205 3.75 4.44 -11.27
CA GLY A 205 3.27 5.82 -11.19
C GLY A 205 4.25 6.86 -11.73
N GLY A 206 5.51 6.48 -12.00
CA GLY A 206 6.57 7.38 -12.46
C GLY A 206 7.10 8.31 -11.36
N GLN A 207 6.70 8.08 -10.11
CA GLN A 207 7.05 8.92 -8.97
C GLN A 207 8.12 8.27 -8.11
N PHE A 208 8.18 6.94 -8.07
CA PHE A 208 9.07 6.18 -7.18
C PHE A 208 10.15 5.40 -7.94
N ALA A 209 10.32 5.64 -9.24
CA ALA A 209 11.45 5.15 -10.03
C ALA A 209 12.80 5.25 -9.28
N ALA A 210 13.61 4.19 -9.31
CA ALA A 210 14.86 4.05 -8.57
C ALA A 210 14.75 4.08 -7.02
N SER A 211 13.57 3.90 -6.43
CA SER A 211 13.41 3.67 -4.98
C SER A 211 14.13 2.40 -4.51
N ALA A 212 14.20 1.41 -5.40
CA ALA A 212 15.04 0.24 -5.35
C ALA A 212 15.74 0.04 -6.69
N PHE A 213 16.96 -0.49 -6.65
CA PHE A 213 17.82 -0.64 -7.82
C PHE A 213 18.89 -1.69 -7.58
N THR A 214 19.63 -2.04 -8.63
CA THR A 214 20.75 -2.98 -8.58
C THR A 214 22.06 -2.26 -8.84
N GLU A 215 23.08 -2.55 -8.02
CA GLU A 215 24.45 -2.05 -8.17
C GLU A 215 25.39 -3.16 -8.63
N THR A 216 26.30 -2.83 -9.54
CA THR A 216 27.42 -3.68 -9.98
C THR A 216 28.75 -2.93 -9.80
N PRO A 217 29.91 -3.60 -9.97
CA PRO A 217 31.15 -2.91 -10.31
C PRO A 217 30.97 -1.96 -11.50
N ALA A 218 31.89 -1.00 -11.66
CA ALA A 218 31.80 -0.04 -12.75
C ALA A 218 31.82 -0.76 -14.11
N ALA A 219 30.70 -0.67 -14.84
CA ALA A 219 30.55 -1.23 -16.17
C ALA A 219 30.72 -0.13 -17.22
N ARG A 220 31.46 -0.43 -18.29
CA ARG A 220 31.68 0.49 -19.42
C ARG A 220 30.60 0.41 -20.51
N SER A 221 29.73 -0.59 -20.44
CA SER A 221 28.61 -0.79 -21.35
C SER A 221 27.47 -1.56 -20.68
N ALA A 222 26.27 -1.54 -21.28
CA ALA A 222 25.11 -2.29 -20.79
C ALA A 222 25.35 -3.80 -20.81
N GLU A 223 26.06 -4.30 -21.84
CA GLU A 223 26.43 -5.71 -21.97
C GLU A 223 27.32 -6.14 -20.81
N LYS A 224 28.30 -5.30 -20.41
CA LYS A 224 29.16 -5.60 -19.27
C LYS A 224 28.40 -5.51 -17.95
N PHE A 225 27.48 -4.57 -17.82
CA PHE A 225 26.59 -4.48 -16.66
C PHE A 225 25.76 -5.77 -16.50
N LEU A 226 25.12 -6.24 -17.57
CA LEU A 226 24.32 -7.46 -17.57
C LEU A 226 25.17 -8.73 -17.40
N GLU A 227 26.42 -8.74 -17.86
CA GLU A 227 27.37 -9.80 -17.56
C GLU A 227 27.65 -9.91 -16.06
N PHE A 228 27.88 -8.78 -15.37
CA PHE A 228 28.00 -8.78 -13.90
C PHE A 228 26.75 -9.32 -13.23
N ILE A 229 25.55 -8.93 -13.70
CA ILE A 229 24.29 -9.50 -13.19
C ILE A 229 24.29 -11.02 -13.35
N ARG A 230 24.52 -11.57 -14.56
CA ARG A 230 24.50 -13.04 -14.80
C ARG A 230 25.50 -13.79 -13.93
N ASN A 231 26.70 -13.23 -13.76
CA ASN A 231 27.75 -13.84 -12.94
C ASN A 231 27.40 -13.81 -11.45
N GLY A 232 26.57 -12.85 -11.04
CA GLY A 232 26.17 -12.63 -9.65
C GLY A 232 26.97 -11.54 -8.95
N ASP A 233 27.74 -10.75 -9.69
CA ASP A 233 28.55 -9.63 -9.20
C ASP A 233 27.69 -8.38 -9.01
N CYS A 234 26.62 -8.50 -8.23
CA CYS A 234 25.65 -7.44 -8.04
C CYS A 234 25.02 -7.44 -6.64
N ASN A 235 24.43 -6.30 -6.26
CA ASN A 235 23.73 -6.14 -5.00
C ASN A 235 22.44 -5.34 -5.21
N ALA A 236 21.33 -5.85 -4.67
CA ALA A 236 20.10 -5.09 -4.49
C ALA A 236 20.31 -3.94 -3.49
N ARG A 237 19.81 -2.76 -3.83
CA ARG A 237 19.84 -1.54 -2.99
C ARG A 237 18.47 -0.86 -3.00
N GLY A 238 18.33 0.11 -2.09
CA GLY A 238 17.11 0.88 -1.89
C GLY A 238 16.22 0.29 -0.79
N TYR A 239 14.92 0.53 -0.90
CA TYR A 239 13.95 0.20 0.15
C TYR A 239 12.72 -0.48 -0.42
N GLY A 240 12.09 -1.33 0.38
CA GLY A 240 10.77 -1.88 0.05
C GLY A 240 9.68 -0.81 0.09
N GLY A 241 8.57 -1.08 -0.59
CA GLY A 241 7.43 -0.20 -0.68
C GLY A 241 6.62 -0.07 0.61
N THR A 242 5.65 0.85 0.57
CA THR A 242 4.66 1.06 1.63
C THR A 242 3.27 1.21 1.01
N PRO A 243 2.18 1.00 1.78
CA PRO A 243 0.83 1.34 1.33
C PRO A 243 0.70 2.75 0.77
N LEU A 244 1.43 3.72 1.34
CA LEU A 244 1.36 5.12 0.91
C LEU A 244 2.00 5.31 -0.47
N ILE A 245 3.12 4.64 -0.76
CA ILE A 245 3.77 4.66 -2.08
C ILE A 245 2.80 4.16 -3.15
N LEU A 246 2.17 2.99 -2.94
CA LEU A 246 1.20 2.44 -3.88
C LEU A 246 0.00 3.36 -4.06
N SER A 247 -0.55 3.87 -2.95
CA SER A 247 -1.71 4.78 -2.98
C SER A 247 -1.40 6.05 -3.77
N HIS A 248 -0.20 6.60 -3.58
CA HIS A 248 0.26 7.83 -4.22
C HIS A 248 0.49 7.61 -5.72
N GLY A 249 1.14 6.51 -6.11
CA GLY A 249 1.23 6.10 -7.52
C GLY A 249 -0.14 5.95 -8.16
N PHE A 250 -1.10 5.33 -7.46
CA PHE A 250 -2.47 5.16 -7.95
C PHE A 250 -3.21 6.49 -8.14
N TYR A 251 -3.08 7.45 -7.20
CA TYR A 251 -3.63 8.80 -7.40
C TYR A 251 -3.08 9.46 -8.66
N ASN A 252 -1.77 9.32 -8.92
CA ASN A 252 -1.17 9.84 -10.14
C ASN A 252 -1.79 9.23 -11.40
N THR A 253 -1.91 7.89 -11.43
CA THR A 253 -2.54 7.16 -12.53
C THR A 253 -3.99 7.59 -12.75
N VAL A 254 -4.78 7.77 -11.68
CA VAL A 254 -6.17 8.27 -11.76
C VAL A 254 -6.23 9.68 -12.32
N ALA A 255 -5.34 10.58 -11.89
CA ALA A 255 -5.33 11.94 -12.39
C ALA A 255 -4.98 12.01 -13.87
N CYS A 256 -3.94 11.29 -14.31
CA CYS A 256 -3.59 11.19 -15.73
C CYS A 256 -4.73 10.59 -16.56
N PHE A 257 -5.41 9.55 -16.05
CA PHE A 257 -6.59 8.97 -16.71
C PHE A 257 -7.71 9.99 -16.92
N ILE A 258 -8.00 10.80 -15.89
CA ILE A 258 -9.03 11.84 -15.97
C ILE A 258 -8.59 12.94 -16.94
N GLN A 259 -7.34 13.37 -16.88
CA GLN A 259 -6.79 14.38 -17.80
C GLN A 259 -6.93 13.91 -19.25
N ASP A 260 -6.45 12.72 -19.59
CA ASP A 260 -6.47 12.20 -20.96
C ASP A 260 -7.89 12.05 -21.52
N ARG A 261 -8.87 11.63 -20.70
CA ARG A 261 -10.25 11.40 -21.18
C ARG A 261 -11.15 12.64 -21.15
N PHE A 262 -10.82 13.64 -20.32
CA PHE A 262 -11.71 14.78 -20.08
C PHE A 262 -11.05 16.15 -20.34
N HIS A 263 -9.84 16.21 -20.91
CA HIS A 263 -9.11 17.46 -21.18
C HIS A 263 -9.97 18.51 -21.91
N GLU A 264 -10.69 18.11 -22.97
CA GLU A 264 -11.56 19.00 -23.75
C GLU A 264 -12.84 19.42 -23.00
N LYS A 265 -13.30 18.62 -22.02
CA LYS A 265 -14.54 18.87 -21.26
C LYS A 265 -14.33 19.67 -19.97
N LEU A 266 -13.10 19.73 -19.45
CA LEU A 266 -12.79 20.40 -18.19
C LEU A 266 -12.69 21.94 -18.32
N GLY A 267 -12.55 22.44 -19.55
CA GLY A 267 -12.54 23.88 -19.85
C GLY A 267 -11.37 24.64 -19.20
N PRO A 268 -11.44 26.00 -19.12
CA PRO A 268 -10.35 26.84 -18.61
C PRO A 268 -9.97 26.58 -17.14
N GLY A 269 -10.86 25.97 -16.36
CA GLY A 269 -10.60 25.60 -14.96
C GLY A 269 -9.68 24.39 -14.78
N ALA A 270 -9.44 23.62 -15.86
CA ALA A 270 -8.60 22.43 -15.85
C ALA A 270 -7.18 22.72 -15.35
N ALA A 271 -6.56 23.81 -15.83
CA ALA A 271 -5.19 24.18 -15.46
C ALA A 271 -5.03 24.50 -13.97
N LEU A 272 -6.05 25.12 -13.36
CA LEU A 272 -6.06 25.40 -11.92
C LEU A 272 -6.21 24.10 -11.13
N VAL A 273 -7.13 23.22 -11.53
CA VAL A 273 -7.35 21.90 -10.89
C VAL A 273 -6.11 21.02 -11.00
N GLU A 274 -5.48 20.97 -12.17
CA GLU A 274 -4.23 20.28 -12.42
C GLU A 274 -3.10 20.80 -11.53
N LYS A 275 -2.95 22.12 -11.40
CA LYS A 275 -1.94 22.70 -10.51
C LYS A 275 -2.21 22.37 -9.05
N MET A 276 -3.47 22.47 -8.60
CA MET A 276 -3.85 22.11 -7.23
C MET A 276 -3.55 20.63 -6.96
N PHE A 277 -3.85 19.75 -7.91
CA PHE A 277 -3.56 18.32 -7.81
C PHE A 277 -2.06 18.04 -7.82
N SER A 278 -1.28 18.66 -8.72
CA SER A 278 0.18 18.56 -8.74
C SER A 278 0.80 18.98 -7.41
N ARG A 279 0.36 20.10 -6.82
CA ARG A 279 0.82 20.52 -5.49
C ARG A 279 0.45 19.53 -4.40
N PHE A 280 -0.76 18.99 -4.45
CA PHE A 280 -1.20 17.94 -3.53
C PHE A 280 -0.27 16.72 -3.61
N MET A 281 0.03 16.25 -4.83
CA MET A 281 0.97 15.13 -5.06
C MET A 281 2.40 15.46 -4.62
N GLU A 282 2.83 16.71 -4.72
CA GLU A 282 4.13 17.16 -4.16
C GLU A 282 4.12 17.24 -2.62
N GLY A 283 3.03 16.88 -1.94
CA GLY A 283 2.89 17.02 -0.48
C GLY A 283 2.77 18.48 -0.02
N ARG A 284 2.38 19.39 -0.92
CA ARG A 284 2.20 20.83 -0.65
C ARG A 284 0.73 21.18 -0.49
N ALA A 285 0.44 22.27 0.22
CA ALA A 285 -0.91 22.78 0.34
C ALA A 285 -1.49 23.10 -1.05
N PRO A 286 -2.65 22.50 -1.44
CA PRO A 286 -3.19 22.65 -2.80
C PRO A 286 -3.58 24.09 -3.14
N THR A 287 -4.01 24.87 -2.14
CA THR A 287 -4.54 26.22 -2.30
C THR A 287 -3.52 27.34 -2.06
N GLU A 288 -2.27 27.01 -1.72
CA GLU A 288 -1.23 28.01 -1.48
C GLU A 288 -0.43 28.28 -2.76
N PHE A 289 -0.75 29.36 -3.46
CA PHE A 289 -0.06 29.76 -4.69
C PHE A 289 0.99 30.84 -4.42
N SER A 290 2.16 30.72 -5.05
CA SER A 290 3.15 31.80 -5.08
C SER A 290 2.64 33.02 -5.85
N LEU A 291 3.24 34.20 -5.62
CA LEU A 291 2.89 35.43 -6.34
C LEU A 291 2.97 35.26 -7.86
N LYS A 292 3.98 34.52 -8.36
CA LYS A 292 4.17 34.22 -9.78
C LYS A 292 3.06 33.32 -10.33
N GLU A 293 2.68 32.27 -9.60
CA GLU A 293 1.59 31.36 -10.00
C GLU A 293 0.24 32.07 -9.98
N LYS A 294 -0.01 32.95 -8.98
CA LYS A 294 -1.23 33.78 -8.94
C LYS A 294 -1.36 34.66 -10.17
N THR A 295 -0.25 35.26 -10.64
CA THR A 295 -0.25 36.06 -11.88
C THR A 295 -0.50 35.22 -13.13
N GLU A 296 0.02 33.99 -13.21
CA GLU A 296 -0.26 33.07 -14.33
C GLU A 296 -1.76 32.70 -14.42
N PHE A 297 -2.41 32.45 -13.28
CA PHE A 297 -3.86 32.19 -13.23
C PHE A 297 -4.73 33.41 -13.55
N ILE A 298 -4.28 34.62 -13.19
CA ILE A 298 -4.97 35.86 -13.55
C ILE A 298 -4.87 36.09 -15.06
N VAL A 299 -3.71 35.83 -15.68
CA VAL A 299 -3.52 36.00 -17.13
C VAL A 299 -4.38 34.99 -17.92
N GLN A 300 -4.41 33.70 -17.52
CA GLN A 300 -5.31 32.71 -18.12
C GLN A 300 -6.80 32.99 -17.82
N GLY A 301 -7.10 33.59 -16.66
CA GLY A 301 -8.44 33.97 -16.23
C GLY A 301 -9.03 35.16 -16.99
N VAL A 302 -8.20 36.15 -17.31
CA VAL A 302 -8.59 37.34 -18.10
C VAL A 302 -8.83 36.97 -19.57
N LEU A 303 -8.13 35.94 -20.09
CA LEU A 303 -8.34 35.43 -21.45
C LEU A 303 -9.61 34.57 -21.63
N SER A 304 -10.14 33.97 -20.55
CA SER A 304 -11.27 33.02 -20.63
C SER A 304 -12.62 33.58 -20.16
N GLY A 305 -12.65 34.77 -19.55
CA GLY A 305 -13.87 35.54 -19.24
C GLY A 305 -14.92 34.86 -18.34
N LYS A 306 -14.64 33.68 -17.78
CA LYS A 306 -15.68 32.82 -17.16
C LYS A 306 -15.31 32.19 -15.82
N ILE A 307 -14.49 32.86 -15.01
CA ILE A 307 -14.18 32.33 -13.66
C ILE A 307 -15.43 32.33 -12.74
N PHE A 308 -16.40 33.22 -12.97
CA PHE A 308 -17.54 33.40 -12.06
C PHE A 308 -18.80 32.55 -12.38
N GLU A 309 -18.83 31.77 -13.46
CA GLU A 309 -19.99 30.91 -13.79
C GLU A 309 -19.92 29.48 -13.20
N PHE A 310 -18.88 29.13 -12.44
CA PHE A 310 -18.64 27.77 -11.92
C PHE A 310 -19.50 27.35 -10.70
N ALA A 311 -20.68 27.95 -10.52
CA ALA A 311 -21.50 27.69 -9.35
C ALA A 311 -23.00 27.59 -9.66
N LYS A 312 -23.48 26.41 -10.12
CA LYS A 312 -24.89 25.96 -9.99
C LYS A 312 -24.99 24.42 -10.03
N PRO A 313 -26.01 23.80 -9.38
CA PRO A 313 -25.93 23.23 -8.02
C PRO A 313 -26.03 21.69 -8.07
N VAL A 314 -25.29 20.90 -7.27
CA VAL A 314 -25.71 20.44 -5.92
C VAL A 314 -24.53 20.41 -4.92
N ASN A 315 -23.27 20.47 -5.37
CA ASN A 315 -22.07 20.25 -4.53
C ASN A 315 -21.23 21.50 -4.20
N VAL A 316 -21.64 22.70 -4.65
CA VAL A 316 -20.92 23.97 -4.39
C VAL A 316 -20.89 24.31 -2.90
N SER A 317 -21.90 23.87 -2.14
CA SER A 317 -21.95 24.05 -0.68
C SER A 317 -20.79 23.34 0.02
N LEU A 318 -20.53 22.08 -0.35
CA LEU A 318 -19.50 21.27 0.29
C LEU A 318 -18.09 21.83 0.03
N TRP A 319 -17.81 22.22 -1.21
CA TRP A 319 -16.52 22.80 -1.59
C TRP A 319 -16.26 24.15 -0.92
N LYS A 320 -17.27 25.02 -0.85
CA LYS A 320 -17.16 26.32 -0.18
C LYS A 320 -16.94 26.16 1.32
N GLU A 321 -17.66 25.22 1.95
CA GLU A 321 -17.47 24.88 3.36
C GLU A 321 -16.09 24.26 3.63
N LEU A 322 -15.63 23.35 2.77
CA LEU A 322 -14.29 22.77 2.82
C LEU A 322 -13.19 23.82 2.68
N SER A 323 -13.27 24.67 1.65
CA SER A 323 -12.31 25.75 1.45
C SER A 323 -12.31 26.74 2.62
N GLY A 324 -13.49 27.04 3.17
CA GLY A 324 -13.62 27.90 4.35
C GLY A 324 -13.02 27.28 5.61
N TYR A 325 -13.09 25.94 5.75
CA TYR A 325 -12.46 25.20 6.84
C TYR A 325 -10.94 25.19 6.72
N PHE A 326 -10.37 24.86 5.55
CA PHE A 326 -8.92 24.91 5.31
C PHE A 326 -8.33 26.32 5.39
N ALA A 327 -9.16 27.35 5.21
CA ALA A 327 -8.74 28.73 5.41
C ALA A 327 -8.56 29.09 6.89
N ARG A 328 -9.10 28.31 7.85
CA ARG A 328 -9.04 28.62 9.28
C ARG A 328 -7.59 28.55 9.79
N PRO A 329 -7.11 29.55 10.55
CA PRO A 329 -5.75 29.58 11.07
C PRO A 329 -5.38 28.35 11.91
N GLU A 330 -6.31 27.87 12.74
CA GLU A 330 -6.12 26.68 13.59
C GLU A 330 -5.91 25.39 12.79
N VAL A 331 -6.70 25.22 11.72
CA VAL A 331 -6.61 24.06 10.82
C VAL A 331 -5.27 24.10 10.07
N LYS A 332 -4.87 25.28 9.59
CA LYS A 332 -3.55 25.47 8.99
C LYS A 332 -2.41 25.19 9.97
N ALA A 333 -2.49 25.71 11.19
CA ALA A 333 -1.48 25.47 12.22
C ALA A 333 -1.36 23.98 12.56
N ARG A 334 -2.48 23.26 12.69
CA ARG A 334 -2.50 21.80 12.91
C ARG A 334 -1.90 21.03 11.73
N LEU A 335 -2.26 21.42 10.50
CA LEU A 335 -1.69 20.84 9.28
C LEU A 335 -0.17 21.07 9.22
N THR A 336 0.29 22.30 9.45
CA THR A 336 1.71 22.62 9.50
C THR A 336 2.41 21.81 10.59
N ALA A 337 1.85 21.72 11.80
CA ALA A 337 2.45 20.96 12.89
C ALA A 337 2.58 19.46 12.57
N GLN A 338 1.57 18.85 11.93
CA GLN A 338 1.63 17.43 11.51
C GLN A 338 2.56 17.19 10.33
N LEU A 339 2.73 18.18 9.45
CA LEU A 339 3.60 18.11 8.28
C LEU A 339 5.05 18.55 8.59
N ASN A 340 5.29 19.20 9.73
CA ASN A 340 6.62 19.54 10.18
C ASN A 340 7.41 18.25 10.44
N ASN A 341 8.64 18.18 9.93
CA ASN A 341 9.51 17.01 9.97
C ASN A 341 9.06 15.79 9.15
N VAL A 342 8.05 15.94 8.28
CA VAL A 342 7.72 14.92 7.27
C VAL A 342 8.27 15.39 5.92
N SER A 343 9.29 14.70 5.42
CA SER A 343 9.93 14.99 4.13
C SER A 343 9.23 14.31 2.96
N GLU A 344 8.62 13.16 3.20
CA GLU A 344 8.12 12.27 2.16
C GLU A 344 6.80 12.79 1.56
N PRO A 345 6.72 13.09 0.25
CA PRO A 345 5.52 13.64 -0.38
C PRO A 345 4.27 12.78 -0.18
N GLU A 346 4.38 11.46 -0.28
CA GLU A 346 3.27 10.54 -0.13
C GLU A 346 2.68 10.54 1.28
N ARG A 347 3.54 10.66 2.30
CA ARG A 347 3.11 10.76 3.70
C ARG A 347 2.44 12.10 3.97
N ARG A 348 3.01 13.19 3.46
CA ARG A 348 2.40 14.52 3.58
C ARG A 348 1.01 14.53 2.94
N THR A 349 0.90 13.98 1.73
CA THR A 349 -0.35 13.82 0.98
C THR A 349 -1.38 13.02 1.77
N PHE A 350 -0.97 11.89 2.35
CA PHE A 350 -1.83 11.07 3.20
C PHE A 350 -2.35 11.83 4.41
N LEU A 351 -1.48 12.52 5.15
CA LEU A 351 -1.89 13.29 6.33
C LEU A 351 -2.89 14.40 5.95
N MET A 352 -2.64 15.11 4.84
CA MET A 352 -3.57 16.14 4.34
C MET A 352 -4.92 15.54 3.94
N ALA A 353 -4.93 14.49 3.10
CA ALA A 353 -6.14 13.84 2.64
C ALA A 353 -6.96 13.29 3.80
N ASN A 354 -6.29 12.66 4.76
CA ASN A 354 -6.94 12.08 5.91
C ASN A 354 -7.55 13.14 6.83
N MET A 355 -6.85 14.25 7.07
CA MET A 355 -7.40 15.36 7.84
C MET A 355 -8.69 15.93 7.21
N VAL A 356 -8.75 16.01 5.87
CA VAL A 356 -9.97 16.41 5.15
C VAL A 356 -11.09 15.40 5.36
N ALA A 357 -10.78 14.14 5.10
CA ALA A 357 -11.75 13.07 5.07
C ALA A 357 -12.35 12.77 6.44
N GLU A 358 -11.51 12.71 7.48
CA GLU A 358 -11.93 12.45 8.86
C GLU A 358 -12.87 13.54 9.38
N GLN A 359 -12.57 14.81 9.10
CA GLN A 359 -13.40 15.94 9.52
C GLN A 359 -14.77 15.95 8.84
N LEU A 360 -14.81 15.69 7.53
CA LEU A 360 -16.07 15.55 6.80
C LEU A 360 -16.87 14.35 7.31
N ALA A 361 -16.22 13.21 7.51
CA ALA A 361 -16.86 11.99 8.01
C ALA A 361 -17.48 12.22 9.39
N PHE A 362 -16.75 12.85 10.31
CA PHE A 362 -17.28 13.19 11.64
C PHE A 362 -18.47 14.15 11.55
N ARG A 363 -18.41 15.16 10.68
CA ARG A 363 -19.53 16.09 10.51
C ARG A 363 -20.80 15.41 10.00
N PHE A 364 -20.67 14.53 9.01
CA PHE A 364 -21.81 13.75 8.50
C PHE A 364 -22.33 12.75 9.52
N PHE A 365 -21.43 12.13 10.29
CA PHE A 365 -21.78 11.27 11.39
C PHE A 365 -22.58 12.01 12.47
N ASN A 366 -22.17 13.21 12.88
CA ASN A 366 -22.92 14.01 13.85
C ASN A 366 -24.32 14.37 13.33
N ARG A 367 -24.45 14.70 12.03
CA ARG A 367 -25.77 14.92 11.43
C ARG A 367 -26.62 13.65 11.48
N PHE A 368 -26.04 12.50 11.18
CA PHE A 368 -26.72 11.21 11.28
C PHE A 368 -27.22 10.95 12.69
N VAL A 369 -26.36 11.10 13.71
CA VAL A 369 -26.73 10.94 15.13
C VAL A 369 -27.87 11.89 15.48
N GLN A 370 -27.74 13.19 15.17
CA GLN A 370 -28.79 14.18 15.44
C GLN A 370 -30.14 13.84 14.79
N GLN A 371 -30.14 13.37 13.55
CA GLN A 371 -31.38 12.99 12.85
C GLN A 371 -32.02 11.75 13.46
N ILE A 372 -31.23 10.75 13.85
CA ILE A 372 -31.74 9.58 14.58
C ILE A 372 -32.35 9.99 15.92
N SER A 373 -31.64 10.82 16.71
CA SER A 373 -32.15 11.32 18.00
C SER A 373 -33.45 12.10 17.86
N SER A 374 -33.68 12.70 16.69
CA SER A 374 -34.89 13.47 16.37
C SER A 374 -36.02 12.63 15.77
N GLY A 375 -35.83 11.30 15.61
CA GLY A 375 -36.81 10.39 15.00
C GLY A 375 -36.86 10.41 13.46
N ASN A 376 -35.93 11.12 12.80
CA ASN A 376 -35.91 11.31 11.35
C ASN A 376 -35.05 10.24 10.64
N ILE A 377 -35.62 9.05 10.47
CA ILE A 377 -34.91 7.86 9.94
C ILE A 377 -34.50 8.04 8.46
N VAL A 378 -35.32 8.72 7.64
CA VAL A 378 -35.01 8.89 6.21
C VAL A 378 -33.86 9.89 6.02
N GLU A 379 -33.90 11.00 6.74
CA GLU A 379 -32.89 12.05 6.73
C GLU A 379 -31.56 11.56 7.31
N SER A 380 -31.59 10.67 8.30
CA SER A 380 -30.38 10.03 8.81
C SER A 380 -29.71 9.16 7.74
N MET A 381 -30.47 8.35 7.00
CA MET A 381 -29.93 7.55 5.89
C MET A 381 -29.32 8.43 4.79
N GLN A 382 -29.92 9.59 4.49
CA GLN A 382 -29.33 10.56 3.57
C GLN A 382 -28.02 11.14 4.09
N ALA A 383 -27.93 11.48 5.38
CA ALA A 383 -26.70 11.94 6.00
C ALA A 383 -25.57 10.89 5.92
N LEU A 384 -25.91 9.60 6.09
CA LEU A 384 -24.96 8.50 5.93
C LEU A 384 -24.46 8.37 4.48
N SER A 385 -25.36 8.53 3.50
CA SER A 385 -24.99 8.47 2.07
C SER A 385 -23.97 9.55 1.65
N ALA A 386 -23.90 10.67 2.38
CA ALA A 386 -22.93 11.74 2.14
C ALA A 386 -21.47 11.34 2.46
N ILE A 387 -21.25 10.21 3.13
CA ILE A 387 -19.91 9.65 3.37
C ILE A 387 -19.35 8.98 2.10
N LEU A 388 -20.20 8.51 1.19
CA LEU A 388 -19.78 7.72 0.02
C LEU A 388 -18.75 8.45 -0.87
N PRO A 389 -18.90 9.75 -1.20
CA PRO A 389 -17.87 10.48 -1.95
C PRO A 389 -16.51 10.55 -1.24
N ILE A 390 -16.48 10.60 0.10
CA ILE A 390 -15.24 10.58 0.88
C ILE A 390 -14.55 9.23 0.72
N LEU A 391 -15.31 8.13 0.79
CA LEU A 391 -14.77 6.78 0.60
C LEU A 391 -14.18 6.60 -0.79
N VAL A 392 -14.80 7.19 -1.82
CA VAL A 392 -14.23 7.20 -3.18
C VAL A 392 -12.89 7.91 -3.21
N ILE A 393 -12.77 9.09 -2.58
CA ILE A 393 -11.49 9.81 -2.48
C ILE A 393 -10.45 8.97 -1.72
N LEU A 394 -10.83 8.31 -0.63
CA LEU A 394 -9.93 7.49 0.18
C LEU A 394 -9.64 6.09 -0.40
N THR A 395 -10.33 5.69 -1.47
CA THR A 395 -10.21 4.34 -2.05
C THR A 395 -8.77 3.94 -2.36
N PRO A 396 -7.90 4.81 -2.91
CA PRO A 396 -6.50 4.46 -3.14
C PRO A 396 -5.75 4.07 -1.86
N TYR A 397 -6.02 4.74 -0.74
CA TYR A 397 -5.45 4.37 0.56
C TYR A 397 -6.02 3.05 1.08
N ILE A 398 -7.34 2.87 1.00
CA ILE A 398 -7.99 1.63 1.44
C ILE A 398 -7.44 0.44 0.65
N TYR A 399 -7.34 0.59 -0.68
CA TYR A 399 -6.73 -0.40 -1.55
C TYR A 399 -5.26 -0.61 -1.19
N GLY A 400 -4.48 0.47 -1.08
CA GLY A 400 -3.05 0.40 -0.80
C GLY A 400 -2.73 -0.31 0.52
N PHE A 401 -3.48 -0.05 1.59
CA PHE A 401 -3.31 -0.74 2.87
C PHE A 401 -3.71 -2.22 2.80
N HIS A 402 -4.75 -2.55 2.03
CA HIS A 402 -5.23 -3.93 1.94
C HIS A 402 -4.38 -4.80 1.00
N SER A 403 -4.09 -4.33 -0.20
CA SER A 403 -3.36 -5.09 -1.23
C SER A 403 -1.88 -5.28 -0.89
N GLN A 404 -1.28 -4.33 -0.17
CA GLN A 404 0.10 -4.43 0.30
C GLN A 404 0.25 -5.30 1.54
N ALA A 405 -0.83 -5.54 2.30
CA ALA A 405 -0.75 -6.30 3.53
C ALA A 405 -0.61 -7.80 3.22
N PRO A 406 0.59 -8.38 3.36
CA PRO A 406 0.78 -9.76 2.96
C PRO A 406 0.05 -10.68 3.93
N SER A 407 -0.51 -11.78 3.40
CA SER A 407 -1.16 -12.79 4.25
C SER A 407 -0.14 -13.47 5.15
N ARG A 408 -0.07 -13.04 6.41
CA ARG A 408 0.86 -13.60 7.41
C ARG A 408 0.60 -15.07 7.66
N LYS A 409 -0.67 -15.50 7.61
CA LYS A 409 -1.05 -16.91 7.73
C LYS A 409 -0.44 -17.73 6.61
N TRP A 410 -0.60 -17.29 5.36
CA TRP A 410 -0.01 -17.94 4.19
C TRP A 410 1.52 -17.96 4.27
N LEU A 411 2.17 -16.83 4.55
CA LEU A 411 3.63 -16.76 4.72
C LEU A 411 4.14 -17.72 5.81
N ARG A 412 3.43 -17.84 6.94
CA ARG A 412 3.80 -18.81 7.99
C ARG A 412 3.70 -20.25 7.51
N THR A 413 2.71 -20.58 6.68
CA THR A 413 2.59 -21.92 6.06
C THR A 413 3.77 -22.17 5.12
N ILE A 414 4.05 -21.23 4.20
CA ILE A 414 5.20 -21.30 3.29
C ILE A 414 6.50 -21.57 4.04
N PHE A 415 6.81 -20.77 5.06
CA PHE A 415 8.05 -20.94 5.83
C PHE A 415 8.10 -22.24 6.62
N LYS A 416 6.98 -22.68 7.21
CA LYS A 416 6.94 -23.98 7.90
C LYS A 416 7.23 -25.14 6.97
N GLU A 417 6.68 -25.12 5.76
CA GLU A 417 6.89 -26.19 4.76
C GLU A 417 8.32 -26.17 4.20
N LEU A 418 8.85 -24.99 3.88
CA LEU A 418 10.18 -24.84 3.30
C LEU A 418 11.32 -24.99 4.31
N THR A 419 11.18 -24.45 5.53
CA THR A 419 12.29 -24.33 6.49
C THR A 419 12.03 -25.04 7.83
N GLY A 420 10.83 -25.58 8.05
CA GLY A 420 10.44 -26.18 9.32
C GLY A 420 10.22 -25.18 10.46
N SER A 421 10.37 -23.87 10.22
CA SER A 421 10.32 -22.84 11.26
C SER A 421 9.59 -21.59 10.81
N VAL A 422 9.13 -20.78 11.77
CA VAL A 422 8.49 -19.48 11.49
C VAL A 422 9.48 -18.36 11.82
N PRO A 423 9.87 -17.52 10.85
CA PRO A 423 10.73 -16.35 11.08
C PRO A 423 10.18 -15.43 12.17
N ILE A 424 11.08 -14.77 12.91
CA ILE A 424 10.71 -13.83 13.98
C ILE A 424 9.74 -12.77 13.48
N ALA A 425 9.96 -12.23 12.27
CA ALA A 425 9.10 -11.22 11.64
C ALA A 425 7.65 -11.68 11.40
N LEU A 426 7.38 -12.99 11.39
CA LEU A 426 6.06 -13.60 11.23
C LEU A 426 5.46 -14.13 12.54
N GLN A 427 6.19 -14.03 13.66
CA GLN A 427 5.69 -14.38 14.99
C GLN A 427 4.85 -13.24 15.59
N ASN A 428 3.89 -13.58 16.45
CA ASN A 428 3.06 -12.59 17.13
C ASN A 428 3.82 -12.09 18.37
N ARG A 429 4.56 -10.98 18.23
CA ARG A 429 5.44 -10.45 19.29
C ARG A 429 5.07 -9.04 19.73
N LYS A 430 4.72 -8.17 18.78
CA LYS A 430 4.27 -6.79 19.04
C LYS A 430 2.75 -6.70 18.90
N ARG A 431 2.07 -6.29 19.98
CA ARG A 431 0.61 -6.33 20.16
C ARG A 431 0.05 -4.96 20.45
N ALA A 432 -1.02 -4.61 19.74
CA ALA A 432 -1.80 -3.40 20.02
C ALA A 432 -3.12 -3.80 20.69
N TRP A 433 -3.38 -3.28 21.90
CA TRP A 433 -4.60 -3.55 22.64
C TRP A 433 -5.52 -2.34 22.61
N PHE A 434 -6.60 -2.44 21.83
CA PHE A 434 -7.56 -1.38 21.60
C PHE A 434 -8.69 -1.40 22.62
N THR A 435 -8.99 -0.21 23.14
CA THR A 435 -10.10 0.00 24.06
C THR A 435 -10.63 1.42 24.00
N ASP A 436 -11.95 1.56 24.08
CA ASP A 436 -12.64 2.83 24.28
C ASP A 436 -12.58 3.24 25.77
N THR A 437 -12.64 2.31 26.72
CA THR A 437 -13.02 2.58 28.13
C THR A 437 -11.85 2.55 29.12
N LEU A 438 -10.66 3.06 28.77
CA LEU A 438 -9.47 2.91 29.62
C LEU A 438 -9.47 3.77 30.90
N GLU A 439 -10.21 4.88 30.89
CA GLU A 439 -10.34 5.80 32.03
C GLU A 439 -11.49 5.44 32.95
N ASP A 440 -12.40 4.59 32.50
CA ASP A 440 -13.55 4.15 33.27
C ASP A 440 -13.09 3.41 34.54
N VAL A 441 -13.80 3.66 35.64
CA VAL A 441 -13.62 2.91 36.89
C VAL A 441 -14.33 1.56 36.77
N ASN A 442 -13.84 0.70 35.87
CA ASN A 442 -14.38 -0.63 35.63
C ASN A 442 -13.28 -1.72 35.69
N GLY A 443 -13.72 -2.97 35.82
CA GLY A 443 -12.82 -4.12 35.90
C GLY A 443 -11.97 -4.30 34.63
N VAL A 444 -12.48 -3.85 33.48
CA VAL A 444 -11.81 -3.94 32.17
C VAL A 444 -10.59 -3.03 32.12
N ALA A 445 -10.76 -1.75 32.45
CA ALA A 445 -9.67 -0.78 32.54
C ALA A 445 -8.57 -1.25 33.50
N THR A 446 -8.97 -1.77 34.67
CA THR A 446 -8.03 -2.33 35.66
C THR A 446 -7.25 -3.51 35.10
N THR A 447 -7.92 -4.40 34.37
CA THR A 447 -7.32 -5.60 33.77
C THR A 447 -6.31 -5.21 32.69
N ILE A 448 -6.71 -4.31 31.78
CA ILE A 448 -5.84 -3.79 30.71
C ILE A 448 -4.57 -3.18 31.30
N ARG A 449 -4.69 -2.30 32.30
CA ARG A 449 -3.54 -1.65 32.96
C ARG A 449 -2.61 -2.67 33.61
N LYS A 450 -3.15 -3.59 34.43
CA LYS A 450 -2.34 -4.60 35.13
C LYS A 450 -1.63 -5.53 34.16
N MET A 451 -2.33 -6.03 33.15
CA MET A 451 -1.75 -6.94 32.14
C MET A 451 -0.69 -6.24 31.29
N THR A 452 -0.93 -4.98 30.91
CA THR A 452 0.05 -4.19 30.13
C THR A 452 1.29 -3.90 30.96
N ALA A 453 1.14 -3.48 32.22
CA ALA A 453 2.26 -3.24 33.13
C ALA A 453 3.09 -4.52 33.38
N ALA A 454 2.43 -5.65 33.65
CA ALA A 454 3.09 -6.93 33.84
C ALA A 454 3.83 -7.39 32.57
N GLY A 455 3.18 -7.26 31.40
CA GLY A 455 3.80 -7.57 30.11
C GLY A 455 5.04 -6.71 29.85
N ALA A 456 4.96 -5.41 30.11
CA ALA A 456 6.09 -4.50 29.99
C ALA A 456 7.26 -4.88 30.93
N ALA A 457 6.96 -5.26 32.18
CA ALA A 457 7.97 -5.73 33.13
C ALA A 457 8.68 -7.01 32.69
N GLU A 458 8.01 -7.86 31.90
CA GLU A 458 8.60 -9.06 31.27
C GLU A 458 9.23 -8.79 29.88
N GLY A 459 9.32 -7.53 29.46
CA GLY A 459 9.86 -7.16 28.15
C GLY A 459 8.97 -7.57 26.97
N LYS A 460 7.67 -7.78 27.18
CA LYS A 460 6.70 -8.02 26.10
C LYS A 460 6.28 -6.69 25.47
N GLU A 461 6.23 -6.65 24.14
CA GLU A 461 5.74 -5.48 23.40
C GLU A 461 4.21 -5.49 23.32
N LEU A 462 3.57 -4.98 24.38
CA LEU A 462 2.13 -4.79 24.47
C LEU A 462 1.84 -3.30 24.67
N ILE A 463 1.18 -2.68 23.71
CA ILE A 463 0.87 -1.25 23.72
C ILE A 463 -0.64 -1.07 23.73
N VAL A 464 -1.15 -0.33 24.71
CA VAL A 464 -2.57 0.04 24.72
C VAL A 464 -2.79 1.15 23.70
N VAL A 465 -3.84 1.02 22.89
CA VAL A 465 -4.21 2.01 21.89
C VAL A 465 -5.62 2.50 22.20
N THR A 466 -5.77 3.82 22.32
CA THR A 466 -7.06 4.45 22.63
C THR A 466 -7.19 5.78 21.92
N SER A 467 -8.38 6.38 21.97
CA SER A 467 -8.62 7.72 21.43
C SER A 467 -9.44 8.55 22.42
N ARG A 468 -8.77 9.48 23.11
CA ARG A 468 -9.35 10.34 24.15
C ARG A 468 -8.81 11.77 24.06
N GLY A 469 -9.66 12.76 24.32
CA GLY A 469 -9.29 14.17 24.24
C GLY A 469 -8.22 14.59 25.25
N ASN A 470 -8.35 14.13 26.49
CA ASN A 470 -7.32 14.24 27.52
C ASN A 470 -7.03 12.83 28.06
N LEU A 471 -5.75 12.49 28.23
CA LEU A 471 -5.36 11.21 28.81
C LEU A 471 -4.11 11.41 29.67
N GLU A 472 -4.31 11.51 30.97
CA GLU A 472 -3.23 11.66 31.94
C GLU A 472 -2.84 10.28 32.50
N MET A 473 -2.22 9.47 31.64
CA MET A 473 -1.68 8.16 32.00
C MET A 473 -0.31 7.94 31.37
N SER A 474 0.66 7.57 32.20
CA SER A 474 2.03 7.28 31.78
C SER A 474 2.64 6.05 32.47
N ASP A 475 1.85 5.31 33.24
CA ASP A 475 2.28 4.14 34.02
C ASP A 475 2.40 2.86 33.18
N ILE A 476 1.87 2.87 31.96
CA ILE A 476 1.92 1.75 31.02
C ILE A 476 2.29 2.21 29.61
N PRO A 477 2.86 1.33 28.76
CA PRO A 477 3.01 1.58 27.34
C PRO A 477 1.65 1.86 26.68
N ILE A 478 1.46 3.10 26.24
CA ILE A 478 0.19 3.57 25.68
C ILE A 478 0.39 4.53 24.51
N LYS A 479 -0.49 4.39 23.52
CA LYS A 479 -0.65 5.33 22.41
C LYS A 479 -2.07 5.88 22.43
N ASN A 480 -2.22 7.14 22.85
CA ASN A 480 -3.46 7.88 22.70
C ASN A 480 -3.49 8.63 21.35
N PHE A 481 -4.63 8.58 20.68
CA PHE A 481 -4.92 9.37 19.48
C PHE A 481 -5.95 10.46 19.82
N PRO A 482 -5.65 11.75 19.56
CA PRO A 482 -6.65 12.79 19.72
C PRO A 482 -7.88 12.49 18.84
N PRO A 483 -9.10 12.45 19.40
CA PRO A 483 -10.29 12.17 18.62
C PRO A 483 -10.55 13.30 17.61
N ILE A 484 -11.23 12.96 16.52
CA ILE A 484 -11.73 13.96 15.56
C ILE A 484 -12.81 14.81 16.20
N GLY A 485 -13.63 14.16 17.03
CA GLY A 485 -14.50 14.78 18.02
C GLY A 485 -15.17 13.72 18.87
N GLU A 486 -16.00 14.15 19.81
CA GLU A 486 -16.71 13.28 20.74
C GLU A 486 -18.22 13.42 20.53
N PHE A 487 -18.96 12.36 20.83
CA PHE A 487 -20.41 12.31 20.71
C PHE A 487 -21.02 11.46 21.83
N GLU A 488 -22.31 11.66 22.06
CA GLU A 488 -23.12 10.94 23.05
C GLU A 488 -24.23 10.19 22.32
N LEU A 489 -24.62 9.04 22.85
CA LEU A 489 -25.76 8.27 22.33
C LEU A 489 -27.02 8.64 23.13
N PRO A 490 -28.20 8.74 22.49
CA PRO A 490 -29.41 9.25 23.14
C PRO A 490 -29.85 8.44 24.37
N GLU A 491 -29.65 7.13 24.34
CA GLU A 491 -30.01 6.20 25.43
C GLU A 491 -28.81 5.86 26.34
N TYR A 492 -27.65 6.50 26.14
CA TYR A 492 -26.41 6.23 26.88
C TYR A 492 -25.58 7.50 27.12
N GLU A 493 -26.23 8.54 27.66
CA GLU A 493 -25.65 9.88 27.88
C GLU A 493 -24.48 9.88 28.89
N LEU A 494 -24.37 8.85 29.75
CA LEU A 494 -23.35 8.77 30.80
C LEU A 494 -21.93 8.50 30.26
N GLN A 495 -21.78 8.11 28.98
CA GLN A 495 -20.46 7.83 28.39
C GLN A 495 -20.27 8.52 27.05
N LYS A 496 -19.32 9.47 27.02
CA LYS A 496 -18.83 10.07 25.77
C LYS A 496 -18.02 9.06 24.97
N LEU A 497 -18.41 8.87 23.72
CA LEU A 497 -17.66 8.10 22.75
C LEU A 497 -16.83 9.01 21.86
N SER A 498 -15.68 8.50 21.46
CA SER A 498 -14.76 9.19 20.58
C SER A 498 -15.02 8.79 19.13
N PHE A 499 -14.92 9.73 18.20
CA PHE A 499 -14.75 9.44 16.78
C PHE A 499 -13.24 9.37 16.48
N PRO A 500 -12.65 8.17 16.36
CA PRO A 500 -11.20 8.02 16.24
C PRO A 500 -10.68 8.42 14.86
N PRO A 501 -9.40 8.81 14.76
CA PRO A 501 -8.74 9.01 13.47
C PRO A 501 -8.39 7.67 12.81
N VAL A 502 -9.38 7.05 12.15
CA VAL A 502 -9.34 5.66 11.64
C VAL A 502 -8.10 5.37 10.81
N LEU A 503 -7.81 6.18 9.78
CA LEU A 503 -6.67 5.89 8.90
C LEU A 503 -5.33 6.19 9.58
N GLN A 504 -5.26 7.12 10.54
CA GLN A 504 -4.02 7.35 11.30
C GLN A 504 -3.70 6.17 12.22
N MET A 505 -4.73 5.56 12.82
CA MET A 505 -4.57 4.36 13.63
C MET A 505 -4.12 3.17 12.77
N LEU A 506 -4.70 3.02 11.57
CA LEU A 506 -4.27 2.04 10.57
C LEU A 506 -2.80 2.23 10.14
N ASP A 507 -2.41 3.46 9.78
CA ASP A 507 -1.03 3.84 9.44
C ASP A 507 -0.06 3.55 10.59
N TYR A 508 -0.46 3.87 11.83
CA TYR A 508 0.33 3.57 13.01
C TYR A 508 0.57 2.07 13.19
N ILE A 509 -0.48 1.24 13.04
CA ILE A 509 -0.36 -0.22 13.14
C ILE A 509 0.66 -0.75 12.13
N GLN A 510 0.56 -0.31 10.87
CA GLN A 510 1.43 -0.74 9.78
C GLN A 510 2.88 -0.27 10.00
N ARG A 511 3.09 1.02 10.26
CA ARG A 511 4.42 1.62 10.39
C ARG A 511 5.18 1.09 11.60
N GLU A 512 4.48 0.86 12.71
CA GLU A 512 5.06 0.28 13.91
C GLU A 512 5.19 -1.25 13.83
N LYS A 513 4.77 -1.88 12.72
CA LYS A 513 4.89 -3.31 12.45
C LYS A 513 4.24 -4.17 13.53
N PHE A 514 3.05 -3.78 13.99
CA PHE A 514 2.28 -4.63 14.88
C PHE A 514 1.94 -5.95 14.21
N THR A 515 1.92 -7.01 15.01
CA THR A 515 1.77 -8.39 14.52
C THR A 515 0.45 -9.04 14.97
N GLU A 516 -0.22 -8.42 15.94
CA GLU A 516 -1.45 -8.90 16.56
C GLU A 516 -2.24 -7.71 17.13
N ILE A 517 -3.56 -7.76 17.00
CA ILE A 517 -4.50 -6.79 17.52
C ILE A 517 -5.41 -7.46 18.53
N ILE A 518 -5.54 -6.84 19.71
CA ILE A 518 -6.44 -7.25 20.78
C ILE A 518 -7.52 -6.18 20.91
N ILE A 519 -8.78 -6.59 21.02
CA ILE A 519 -9.92 -5.68 21.06
C ILE A 519 -10.76 -5.99 22.30
N SER A 520 -10.99 -5.00 23.17
CA SER A 520 -11.79 -5.20 24.39
C SER A 520 -13.11 -4.44 24.41
N THR A 521 -13.37 -3.60 23.42
CA THR A 521 -14.59 -2.78 23.39
C THR A 521 -15.29 -2.89 22.03
N PRO A 522 -16.63 -2.94 22.02
CA PRO A 522 -17.42 -2.88 20.79
C PRO A 522 -17.59 -1.46 20.23
N GLY A 523 -16.93 -0.45 20.80
CA GLY A 523 -17.08 0.96 20.43
C GLY A 523 -16.26 1.37 19.21
N PRO A 524 -16.24 2.67 18.87
CA PRO A 524 -15.57 3.18 17.68
C PRO A 524 -14.06 2.84 17.59
N VAL A 525 -13.33 2.86 18.71
CA VAL A 525 -11.92 2.46 18.74
C VAL A 525 -11.76 0.96 18.46
N GLY A 526 -12.63 0.13 19.05
CA GLY A 526 -12.63 -1.31 18.78
C GLY A 526 -12.99 -1.65 17.33
N LEU A 527 -13.98 -0.96 16.74
CA LEU A 527 -14.31 -1.09 15.31
C LEU A 527 -13.16 -0.68 14.40
N THR A 528 -12.46 0.39 14.76
CA THR A 528 -11.25 0.84 14.04
C THR A 528 -10.18 -0.24 14.10
N ALA A 529 -9.99 -0.87 15.26
CA ALA A 529 -9.05 -1.98 15.42
C ALA A 529 -9.42 -3.19 14.57
N LEU A 530 -10.71 -3.55 14.54
CA LEU A 530 -11.21 -4.66 13.73
C LEU A 530 -11.03 -4.40 12.23
N LEU A 531 -11.38 -3.20 11.77
CA LEU A 531 -11.14 -2.77 10.40
C LEU A 531 -9.65 -2.87 10.07
N ALA A 532 -8.79 -2.32 10.92
CA ALA A 532 -7.36 -2.33 10.68
C ALA A 532 -6.77 -3.73 10.66
N ALA A 533 -7.23 -4.62 11.54
CA ALA A 533 -6.78 -6.00 11.57
C ALA A 533 -7.17 -6.76 10.30
N LYS A 534 -8.41 -6.55 9.81
CA LYS A 534 -8.88 -7.13 8.54
C LYS A 534 -8.14 -6.56 7.34
N MET A 535 -7.93 -5.24 7.28
CA MET A 535 -7.20 -4.60 6.19
C MET A 535 -5.75 -5.08 6.14
N LEU A 536 -5.09 -5.21 7.30
CA LEU A 536 -3.68 -5.57 7.41
C LEU A 536 -3.42 -7.09 7.54
N ASN A 537 -4.45 -7.93 7.42
CA ASN A 537 -4.35 -9.38 7.57
C ASN A 537 -3.64 -9.82 8.87
N LEU A 538 -3.95 -9.15 9.99
CA LEU A 538 -3.35 -9.41 11.30
C LEU A 538 -4.18 -10.40 12.14
N GLN A 539 -3.50 -11.12 13.03
CA GLN A 539 -4.17 -11.92 14.05
C GLN A 539 -5.00 -10.98 14.92
N THR A 540 -6.28 -11.32 15.12
CA THR A 540 -7.22 -10.55 15.92
C THR A 540 -7.72 -11.41 17.08
N SER A 541 -7.79 -10.82 18.26
CA SER A 541 -8.31 -11.46 19.47
C SER A 541 -9.30 -10.53 20.16
N GLY A 542 -10.56 -10.93 20.28
CA GLY A 542 -11.58 -10.21 21.05
C GLY A 542 -11.59 -10.68 22.51
N ILE A 543 -11.65 -9.75 23.46
CA ILE A 543 -11.82 -10.04 24.89
C ILE A 543 -13.07 -9.34 25.37
N TYR A 544 -14.15 -10.11 25.55
CA TYR A 544 -15.42 -9.62 26.06
C TYR A 544 -15.51 -9.88 27.56
N HIS A 545 -15.61 -8.81 28.35
CA HIS A 545 -15.76 -8.89 29.81
C HIS A 545 -17.18 -8.59 30.29
N THR A 546 -17.98 -7.91 29.47
CA THR A 546 -19.36 -7.53 29.75
C THR A 546 -20.27 -8.22 28.76
N ASP A 547 -21.40 -8.75 29.23
CA ASP A 547 -22.47 -9.25 28.37
C ASP A 547 -23.24 -8.07 27.76
N PHE A 548 -22.59 -7.40 26.81
CA PHE A 548 -23.09 -6.20 26.16
C PHE A 548 -24.46 -6.40 25.47
N PRO A 549 -24.75 -7.54 24.81
CA PRO A 549 -26.07 -7.81 24.27
C PRO A 549 -27.16 -7.86 25.37
N GLN A 550 -26.88 -8.48 26.52
CA GLN A 550 -27.82 -8.46 27.65
C GLN A 550 -28.03 -7.06 28.22
N TYR A 551 -26.98 -6.23 28.29
CA TYR A 551 -27.12 -4.83 28.71
C TYR A 551 -28.01 -4.03 27.78
N ILE A 552 -27.89 -4.20 26.46
CA ILE A 552 -28.78 -3.58 25.48
C ILE A 552 -30.22 -3.97 25.77
N ARG A 553 -30.49 -5.28 25.96
CA ARG A 553 -31.83 -5.76 26.31
C ARG A 553 -32.38 -5.10 27.58
N ILE A 554 -31.55 -4.94 28.61
CA ILE A 554 -31.97 -4.34 29.89
C ILE A 554 -32.27 -2.84 29.72
N LEU A 555 -31.46 -2.11 28.94
CA LEU A 555 -31.59 -0.67 28.77
C LEU A 555 -32.70 -0.29 27.78
N THR A 556 -32.91 -1.07 26.72
CA THR A 556 -33.88 -0.76 25.67
C THR A 556 -35.17 -1.57 25.78
N GLU A 557 -35.21 -2.58 26.65
CA GLU A 557 -36.29 -3.57 26.76
C GLU A 557 -36.62 -4.29 25.44
N ASP A 558 -35.66 -4.35 24.50
CA ASP A 558 -35.88 -4.84 23.13
C ASP A 558 -35.00 -6.07 22.79
N SER A 559 -35.64 -7.23 22.65
CA SER A 559 -35.00 -8.50 22.27
C SER A 559 -34.45 -8.54 20.83
N PHE A 560 -34.99 -7.70 19.93
CA PHE A 560 -34.49 -7.58 18.57
C PHE A 560 -33.13 -6.86 18.57
N LEU A 561 -33.00 -5.79 19.35
CA LEU A 561 -31.72 -5.09 19.54
C LEU A 561 -30.66 -5.97 20.21
N GLU A 562 -31.04 -6.80 21.19
CA GLU A 562 -30.16 -7.84 21.76
C GLU A 562 -29.64 -8.80 20.67
N SER A 563 -30.54 -9.30 19.81
CA SER A 563 -30.20 -10.22 18.73
C SER A 563 -29.31 -9.56 17.65
N MET A 564 -29.46 -8.25 17.43
CA MET A 564 -28.55 -7.49 16.57
C MET A 564 -27.18 -7.32 17.22
N ALA A 565 -27.12 -7.05 18.52
CA ALA A 565 -25.87 -6.92 19.26
C ALA A 565 -25.05 -8.21 19.27
N TRP A 566 -25.69 -9.37 19.45
CA TRP A 566 -25.04 -10.68 19.34
C TRP A 566 -24.40 -10.90 17.96
N ARG A 567 -25.13 -10.58 16.89
CA ARG A 567 -24.60 -10.66 15.51
C ARG A 567 -23.44 -9.70 15.30
N TYR A 568 -23.56 -8.50 15.84
CA TYR A 568 -22.52 -7.48 15.74
C TYR A 568 -21.23 -7.86 16.47
N MET A 569 -21.29 -8.58 17.59
CA MET A 569 -20.12 -9.01 18.36
C MET A 569 -19.48 -10.33 17.85
N HIS A 570 -20.03 -10.91 16.79
CA HIS A 570 -19.55 -12.15 16.21
C HIS A 570 -18.50 -11.87 15.11
N TRP A 571 -17.29 -11.46 15.53
CA TRP A 571 -16.15 -11.21 14.65
C TRP A 571 -14.83 -11.74 15.21
#